data_AF-A0A3C1KL84-F1
#
_entry.id   AF-A0A3C1KL84-F1
#
_cell.length_a   1.000
_cell.length_b   1.000
_cell.length_c   1.000
_cell.angle_alpha   90.00
_cell.angle_beta   90.00
_cell.angle_gamma   90.00
#
_symmetry.space_group_name_H-M   'P 1'
#
loop_
_entity.id
_entity.type
_entity.pdbx_description
1 polymer ?
#
loop_
_entity_poly.entity_id
_entity_poly.type
_entity_poly.pdbx_seq_one_letter_code
_entity_poly.pdbx_strand_id
1 'polypeptide(L)'
;FSGYQCRWVSWSLLTTDLLARVLACVPADHLLAVWERMLFDPGENRRGFPDLIALGERPGDYSLIEVKGPGDQLQHSQRRWLQFFGEQGIPARVARVAWADD
;
A
#
# COMPACT_ATOMS: atom_id res chain seq x y z
N PHE A 1 -9.60 15.14 15.63
CA PHE A 1 -9.39 15.02 14.17
C PHE A 1 -10.42 14.12 13.48
N SER A 2 -10.99 13.11 14.15
CA SER A 2 -12.16 12.39 13.65
C SER A 2 -13.35 13.35 13.47
N GLY A 3 -13.88 13.46 12.24
CA GLY A 3 -15.09 14.23 11.92
C GLY A 3 -14.97 15.19 10.74
N TYR A 4 -13.76 15.57 10.32
CA TYR A 4 -13.58 16.39 9.12
C TYR A 4 -13.53 15.51 7.87
N GLN A 5 -14.41 15.76 6.90
CA GLN A 5 -14.34 15.05 5.62
C GLN A 5 -13.08 15.47 4.86
N CYS A 6 -12.22 14.51 4.57
CA CYS A 6 -11.06 14.67 3.70
C CYS A 6 -11.09 13.57 2.66
N ARG A 7 -11.02 13.92 1.38
CA ARG A 7 -11.09 12.96 0.25
C ARG A 7 -9.96 11.91 0.28
N TRP A 8 -8.87 12.20 0.99
CA TRP A 8 -7.70 11.33 1.09
C TRP A 8 -7.66 10.49 2.36
N VAL A 9 -8.58 10.68 3.30
CA VAL A 9 -8.54 10.04 4.61
C VAL A 9 -9.83 9.29 4.87
N SER A 10 -9.73 7.96 4.98
CA SER A 10 -10.82 7.11 5.47
C SER A 10 -10.70 6.93 6.98
N TRP A 11 -11.34 7.83 7.74
CA TRP A 11 -11.22 7.84 9.21
C TRP A 11 -11.70 6.55 9.89
N SER A 12 -12.63 5.82 9.29
CA SER A 12 -13.15 4.56 9.83
C SER A 12 -12.14 3.42 9.77
N LEU A 13 -11.12 3.51 8.91
CA LEU A 13 -10.07 2.49 8.77
C LEU A 13 -8.85 2.77 9.65
N LEU A 14 -8.76 3.97 10.25
CA LEU A 14 -7.61 4.41 11.00
C LEU A 14 -7.89 4.38 12.50
N THR A 15 -7.14 3.55 13.21
CA THR A 15 -7.03 3.61 14.67
C THR A 15 -5.69 4.25 15.05
N THR A 16 -5.63 4.85 16.24
CA THR A 16 -4.38 5.43 16.76
C THR A 16 -3.27 4.38 16.86
N ASP A 17 -3.60 3.15 17.26
CA ASP A 17 -2.65 2.04 17.34
C ASP A 17 -2.10 1.65 15.96
N LEU A 18 -2.96 1.51 14.96
CA LEU A 18 -2.54 1.22 13.60
C LEU A 18 -1.61 2.32 13.08
N LEU A 19 -1.96 3.59 13.30
CA LEU A 19 -1.14 4.71 12.86
C LEU A 19 0.24 4.71 13.54
N ALA A 20 0.28 4.47 14.86
CA ALA A 20 1.53 4.37 15.60
C ALA A 20 2.43 3.24 15.08
N ARG A 21 1.86 2.06 14.79
CA ARG A 21 2.59 0.92 14.21
C ARG A 21 3.11 1.23 12.80
N VAL A 22 2.31 1.86 11.95
CA VAL A 22 2.75 2.29 10.61
C VAL A 22 3.92 3.27 10.72
N LEU A 23 3.83 4.28 11.59
CA LEU A 23 4.87 5.30 11.75
C LEU A 23 6.16 4.74 12.36
N ALA A 24 6.08 3.72 13.22
CA ALA A 24 7.25 3.04 13.77
C ALA A 24 7.91 2.09 12.75
N CYS A 25 7.13 1.52 11.84
CA CYS A 25 7.56 0.45 10.95
C CYS A 25 7.96 0.94 9.54
N VAL A 26 7.26 1.92 8.97
CA VAL A 26 7.46 2.39 7.59
C VAL A 26 8.43 3.57 7.58
N PRO A 27 9.58 3.49 6.87
CA PRO A 27 10.51 4.61 6.75
C PRO A 27 9.85 5.85 6.16
N ALA A 28 10.22 7.03 6.67
CA ALA A 28 9.67 8.31 6.22
C ALA A 28 9.92 8.54 4.72
N ASP A 29 11.10 8.18 4.22
CA ASP A 29 11.47 8.34 2.81
C ASP A 29 10.55 7.53 1.87
N HIS A 30 10.08 6.36 2.32
CA HIS A 30 9.13 5.55 1.55
C HIS A 30 7.74 6.20 1.51
N LEU A 31 7.30 6.80 2.62
CA LEU A 31 6.04 7.56 2.66
C LEU A 31 6.13 8.79 1.74
N LEU A 32 7.23 9.53 1.81
CA LEU A 32 7.48 10.69 0.97
C LEU A 32 7.46 10.33 -0.52
N ALA A 33 8.18 9.30 -0.93
CA ALA A 33 8.18 8.84 -2.32
C ALA A 33 6.76 8.49 -2.82
N VAL A 34 5.96 7.79 -1.99
CA VAL A 34 4.56 7.46 -2.33
C VAL A 34 3.71 8.72 -2.46
N TRP A 35 3.82 9.67 -1.53
CA TRP A 35 3.05 10.91 -1.55
C TRP A 35 3.44 11.80 -2.73
N GLU A 36 4.72 11.94 -3.04
CA GLU A 36 5.21 12.70 -4.20
C GLU A 36 4.62 12.14 -5.50
N ARG A 37 4.66 10.81 -5.67
CA ARG A 37 4.04 10.16 -6.84
C ARG A 37 2.53 10.39 -6.89
N MET A 38 1.82 10.24 -5.77
CA MET A 38 0.37 10.45 -5.70
C MET A 38 -0.02 11.90 -6.01
N LEU A 39 0.78 12.87 -5.58
CA LEU A 39 0.56 14.30 -5.81
C LEU A 39 0.98 14.75 -7.22
N PHE A 40 1.94 14.05 -7.85
CA PHE A 40 2.35 14.34 -9.23
C PHE A 40 1.20 14.17 -10.24
N ASP A 41 0.40 13.10 -10.10
CA ASP A 41 -0.84 12.93 -10.87
C ASP A 41 -1.91 12.22 -10.01
N PRO A 42 -2.73 12.98 -9.27
CA PRO A 42 -3.80 12.43 -8.46
C PRO A 42 -4.86 11.66 -9.25
N GLY A 43 -5.01 11.90 -10.56
CA GLY A 43 -5.97 11.18 -11.39
C GLY A 43 -5.54 9.74 -11.62
N GLU A 44 -4.30 9.59 -12.09
CA GLU A 44 -3.73 8.32 -12.52
C GLU A 44 -3.08 7.51 -11.40
N ASN A 45 -2.49 8.17 -10.40
CA ASN A 45 -1.69 7.48 -9.37
C ASN A 45 -2.51 7.07 -8.14
N ARG A 46 -3.79 7.41 -8.04
CA ARG A 46 -4.66 6.88 -6.98
C ARG A 46 -5.17 5.45 -7.24
N ARG A 47 -5.02 4.93 -8.46
CA ARG A 47 -5.55 3.61 -8.86
C ARG A 47 -4.47 2.54 -8.74
N GLY A 48 -4.87 1.34 -8.33
CA GLY A 48 -3.99 0.16 -8.32
C GLY A 48 -2.89 0.19 -7.27
N PHE A 49 -3.07 0.95 -6.18
CA PHE A 49 -2.23 0.80 -4.99
C PHE A 49 -2.50 -0.59 -4.37
N PRO A 50 -1.49 -1.26 -3.77
CA PRO A 50 -1.66 -2.61 -3.23
C PRO A 50 -2.78 -2.75 -2.20
N ASP A 51 -3.43 -3.91 -2.19
CA ASP A 51 -4.60 -4.19 -1.34
C ASP A 51 -4.27 -4.20 0.16
N LEU A 52 -3.09 -4.73 0.52
CA LEU A 52 -2.69 -4.93 1.90
C LEU A 52 -1.34 -4.28 2.20
N ILE A 53 -1.17 -3.92 3.47
CA ILE A 53 0.12 -3.67 4.10
C ILE A 53 0.29 -4.64 5.27
N ALA A 54 1.39 -5.40 5.27
CA ALA A 54 1.81 -6.22 6.39
C ALA A 54 2.90 -5.47 7.17
N LEU A 55 2.67 -5.24 8.45
CA LEU A 55 3.61 -4.57 9.36
C LEU A 55 4.25 -5.60 10.28
N GLY A 56 5.58 -5.68 10.26
CA GLY A 56 6.38 -6.39 11.24
C GLY A 56 6.61 -5.56 12.50
N GLU A 57 7.70 -5.88 13.20
CA GLU A 57 8.00 -5.29 14.52
C GLU A 57 9.09 -4.22 14.49
N ARG A 58 9.86 -4.16 13.40
CA ARG A 58 11.05 -3.31 13.30
C ARG A 58 10.92 -2.27 12.18
N PRO A 59 11.63 -1.13 12.26
CA PRO A 59 11.70 -0.19 11.15
C PRO A 59 12.17 -0.87 9.86
N GLY A 60 11.46 -0.64 8.76
CA GLY A 60 11.68 -1.25 7.45
C GLY A 60 11.09 -2.65 7.27
N ASP A 61 10.63 -3.31 8.34
CA ASP A 61 10.05 -4.65 8.30
C ASP A 61 8.57 -4.59 7.95
N TYR A 62 8.25 -4.22 6.72
CA TYR A 62 6.89 -4.21 6.21
C TYR A 62 6.86 -4.71 4.77
N SER A 63 5.66 -4.97 4.26
CA SER A 63 5.46 -5.26 2.85
C SER A 63 4.10 -4.78 2.40
N LEU A 64 4.08 -4.10 1.25
CA LEU A 64 2.87 -3.93 0.48
C LEU A 64 2.57 -5.23 -0.28
N ILE A 65 1.31 -5.60 -0.37
CA ILE A 65 0.88 -6.87 -0.97
C ILE A 65 -0.32 -6.64 -1.86
N GLU A 66 -0.16 -6.98 -3.13
CA GLU A 66 -1.25 -7.05 -4.10
C GLU A 66 -1.75 -8.50 -4.15
N VAL A 67 -3.04 -8.74 -3.92
CA VAL A 67 -3.63 -10.08 -3.89
C VAL A 67 -4.24 -10.41 -5.24
N LYS A 68 -4.02 -11.63 -5.72
CA LYS A 68 -4.61 -12.14 -6.96
C LYS A 68 -5.25 -13.50 -6.74
N GLY A 69 -6.54 -13.58 -7.06
CA GLY A 69 -7.27 -14.83 -7.06
C GLY A 69 -6.94 -15.70 -8.28
N PRO A 70 -7.50 -16.91 -8.34
CA PRO A 70 -7.34 -17.79 -9.50
C PRO A 70 -7.81 -17.12 -10.79
N GLY A 71 -6.92 -17.04 -11.79
CA GLY A 71 -7.21 -16.41 -13.09
C GLY A 71 -6.98 -14.90 -13.14
N ASP A 72 -6.81 -14.23 -12.00
CA ASP A 72 -6.60 -12.79 -11.96
C ASP A 72 -5.20 -12.40 -12.46
N GLN A 73 -5.17 -11.35 -13.27
CA GLN A 73 -3.93 -10.74 -13.75
C GLN A 73 -3.69 -9.37 -13.11
N LEU A 74 -2.44 -8.94 -13.12
CA LEU A 74 -2.08 -7.59 -12.71
C LEU A 74 -2.60 -6.56 -13.71
N GLN A 75 -3.34 -5.59 -13.22
CA GLN A 75 -3.77 -4.45 -14.02
C GLN A 75 -2.57 -3.56 -14.37
N HIS A 76 -2.72 -2.71 -15.39
CA HIS A 76 -1.64 -1.80 -15.81
C HIS A 76 -1.21 -0.85 -14.68
N SER A 77 -2.15 -0.24 -13.96
CA SER A 77 -1.89 0.66 -12.83
C SER A 77 -1.10 -0.03 -11.71
N GLN A 78 -1.45 -1.27 -11.37
CA GLN A 78 -0.77 -2.08 -10.36
C GLN A 78 0.67 -2.39 -10.76
N ARG A 79 0.92 -2.72 -12.04
CA ARG A 79 2.28 -2.92 -12.56
C ARG A 79 3.12 -1.64 -12.45
N ARG A 80 2.55 -0.47 -12.75
CA ARG A 80 3.25 0.82 -12.59
C ARG A 80 3.63 1.08 -11.13
N TRP A 81 2.76 0.71 -10.19
CA TRP A 81 3.05 0.82 -8.76
C TRP A 81 4.15 -0.15 -8.32
N LEU A 82 4.07 -1.42 -8.70
CA LEU A 82 5.10 -2.43 -8.38
C LEU A 82 6.48 -2.05 -8.93
N GLN A 83 6.54 -1.56 -10.17
CA GLN A 83 7.78 -1.05 -10.75
C GLN A 83 8.34 0.12 -9.92
N PHE A 84 7.50 1.09 -9.60
CA PHE A 84 7.90 2.24 -8.78
C PHE A 84 8.41 1.81 -7.40
N PHE A 85 7.76 0.86 -6.74
CA PHE A 85 8.24 0.35 -5.46
C PHE A 85 9.63 -0.27 -5.59
N GLY A 86 9.88 -1.05 -6.65
CA GLY A 86 11.21 -1.58 -6.94
C GLY A 86 12.27 -0.50 -7.14
N GLU A 87 11.94 0.58 -7.86
CA GLU A 87 12.83 1.74 -8.08
C GLU A 87 13.14 2.51 -6.78
N GLN A 88 12.20 2.53 -5.84
CA GLN A 88 12.34 3.24 -4.55
C GLN A 88 12.84 2.35 -3.41
N GLY A 89 13.07 1.05 -3.63
CA GLY A 89 13.42 0.09 -2.58
C GLY A 89 12.27 -0.19 -1.59
N ILE A 90 11.03 0.10 -1.98
CA ILE A 90 9.84 -0.16 -1.16
C ILE A 90 9.49 -1.66 -1.25
N PRO A 91 9.40 -2.40 -0.12
CA PRO A 91 9.07 -3.81 -0.15
C PRO A 91 7.62 -4.03 -0.64
N ALA A 92 7.47 -4.65 -1.80
CA ALA A 92 6.17 -4.99 -2.37
C ALA A 92 6.19 -6.36 -3.04
N ARG A 93 5.08 -7.10 -2.93
CA ARG A 93 4.94 -8.44 -3.53
C ARG A 93 3.53 -8.70 -4.04
N VAL A 94 3.40 -9.72 -4.89
CA VAL A 94 2.11 -10.24 -5.34
C VAL A 94 1.84 -11.56 -4.63
N ALA A 95 0.72 -11.64 -3.90
CA ALA A 95 0.25 -12.87 -3.30
C ALA A 95 -0.80 -13.52 -4.22
N ARG A 96 -0.45 -14.65 -4.83
CA ARG A 96 -1.41 -15.47 -5.58
C ARG A 96 -2.05 -16.47 -4.65
N VAL A 97 -3.37 -16.41 -4.53
CA VAL A 97 -4.15 -17.32 -3.71
C VAL A 97 -4.86 -18.34 -4.58
N ALA A 98 -5.01 -19.54 -4.04
CA ALA A 98 -5.81 -20.61 -4.62
C ALA A 98 -6.83 -21.05 -3.58
N TRP A 99 -7.97 -21.56 -4.04
CA TRP A 99 -8.88 -22.28 -3.17
C TRP A 99 -8.15 -23.54 -2.68
N ALA A 100 -8.20 -23.80 -1.38
CA ALA A 100 -7.93 -25.14 -0.91
C ALA A 100 -9.10 -26.00 -1.41
N ASP A 101 -8.82 -27.07 -2.13
CA ASP A 101 -9.82 -28.12 -2.32
C ASP A 101 -10.22 -28.65 -0.93
N ASP A 102 -11.51 -28.90 -0.69
CA ASP A 102 -12.00 -29.52 0.56
C ASP A 102 -11.45 -30.94 0.75
#